data_AF-A0A1M3CYP1-F1
#
_entry.id   AF-A0A1M3CYP1-F1
#
_cell.length_a   1.000
_cell.length_b   1.000
_cell.length_c   1.000
_cell.angle_alpha   90.00
_cell.angle_beta   90.00
_cell.angle_gamma   90.00
#
_symmetry.space_group_name_H-M   'P 1'
#
loop_
_entity.id
_entity.type
_entity.pdbx_description
1 polymer ?
#
loop_
_entity_poly.entity_id
_entity_poly.type
_entity_poly.pdbx_seq_one_letter_code
_entity_poly.pdbx_strand_id
1 'polypeptide(L)'
;MKTKNIRITESQEQFLLSNYKNISQGISACIDKARFPESNTEDVLKIIRAYTKRELKGKFSQQEWTFFADSLNGTLTDGMFRCNAEALAYHCQDAEDLDGTATKWDVNIDKLIEKVRTLTAAQVETLYWFVEEFWNTEQEVRNLEKWATELV
;
A
#
# COMPACT_ATOMS: atom_id res chain seq x y z
N MET A 1 -1.48 23.96 -28.52
CA MET A 1 -0.76 24.24 -27.26
C MET A 1 -1.10 25.68 -26.84
N LYS A 2 -1.69 25.91 -25.66
CA LYS A 2 -2.02 27.28 -25.21
C LYS A 2 -0.80 27.88 -24.51
N THR A 3 -0.16 28.87 -25.13
CA THR A 3 0.94 29.63 -24.52
C THR A 3 0.35 30.60 -23.50
N LYS A 4 0.82 30.55 -22.24
CA LYS A 4 0.46 31.51 -21.19
C LYS A 4 1.68 32.36 -20.86
N ASN A 5 1.53 33.67 -20.95
CA ASN A 5 2.57 34.62 -20.54
C ASN A 5 2.41 34.87 -19.03
N ILE A 6 3.44 34.52 -18.25
CA ILE A 6 3.49 34.75 -16.81
C ILE A 6 4.50 35.87 -16.56
N ARG A 7 4.08 36.91 -15.85
CA ARG A 7 4.99 37.95 -15.35
C ARG A 7 5.45 37.57 -13.95
N ILE A 8 6.74 37.59 -13.71
CA ILE A 8 7.37 37.36 -12.40
C ILE A 8 8.10 38.63 -11.97
N THR A 9 8.24 38.83 -10.66
CA THR A 9 9.01 39.94 -10.09
C THR A 9 10.50 39.63 -10.09
N GLU A 10 11.35 40.66 -9.99
CA GLU A 10 12.82 40.49 -9.89
C GLU A 10 13.22 39.60 -8.69
N SER A 11 12.51 39.72 -7.56
CA SER A 11 12.72 38.86 -6.40
C SER A 11 12.40 37.39 -6.67
N GLN A 12 11.36 37.10 -7.45
CA GLN A 12 11.00 35.75 -7.86
C GLN A 12 12.01 35.19 -8.86
N GLU A 13 12.47 36.01 -9.80
CA GLU A 13 13.52 35.63 -10.74
C GLU A 13 14.82 35.24 -10.02
N GLN A 14 15.26 36.04 -9.06
CA GLN A 14 16.45 35.72 -8.26
C GLN A 14 16.28 34.45 -7.42
N PHE A 15 15.10 34.25 -6.82
CA PHE A 15 14.80 33.01 -6.11
C PHE A 15 14.92 31.79 -7.04
N LEU A 16 14.35 31.87 -8.24
CA LEU A 16 14.35 30.77 -9.19
C LEU A 16 15.76 30.46 -9.71
N LEU A 17 16.56 31.48 -10.02
CA LEU A 17 17.95 31.31 -10.48
C LEU A 17 18.87 30.76 -9.38
N SER A 18 18.59 31.06 -8.11
CA SER A 18 19.40 30.56 -6.99
C SER A 18 19.07 29.11 -6.60
N ASN A 19 17.87 28.63 -6.91
CA ASN A 19 17.38 27.31 -6.46
C ASN A 19 17.19 26.29 -7.59
N TYR A 20 17.18 26.73 -8.86
CA TYR A 20 16.95 25.87 -10.02
C TYR A 20 17.90 26.21 -11.16
N LYS A 21 18.05 25.29 -12.12
CA LYS A 21 19.01 25.45 -13.24
C LYS A 21 18.63 26.60 -14.17
N ASN A 22 17.34 26.90 -14.30
CA ASN A 22 16.82 28.04 -15.05
C ASN A 22 15.38 28.39 -14.60
N ILE A 23 14.93 29.59 -15.01
CA ILE A 23 13.63 30.15 -14.65
C ILE A 23 12.48 29.23 -15.11
N SER A 24 12.53 28.68 -16.32
CA SER A 24 11.47 27.82 -16.84
C SER A 24 11.32 26.54 -16.01
N GLN A 25 12.43 25.89 -15.64
CA GLN A 25 12.43 24.72 -14.77
C GLN A 25 11.88 25.07 -13.39
N GLY A 26 12.30 26.19 -12.81
CA GLY A 26 11.81 26.63 -11.52
C GLY A 26 10.31 26.96 -11.54
N ILE A 27 9.80 27.62 -12.58
CA ILE A 27 8.37 27.89 -12.76
C ILE A 27 7.59 26.57 -12.86
N SER A 28 8.06 25.61 -13.68
CA SER A 28 7.44 24.28 -13.77
C SER A 28 7.41 23.58 -12.41
N ALA A 29 8.53 23.57 -11.68
CA ALA A 29 8.60 22.96 -10.34
C ALA A 29 7.67 23.64 -9.32
N CYS A 30 7.57 24.97 -9.35
CA CYS A 30 6.65 25.72 -8.49
C CYS A 30 5.17 25.48 -8.86
N ILE A 31 4.85 25.38 -10.16
CA ILE A 31 3.51 25.02 -10.63
C ILE A 31 3.16 23.59 -10.20
N ASP A 32 4.09 22.65 -10.35
CA ASP A 32 3.90 21.26 -9.95
C ASP A 32 3.71 21.16 -8.43
N LYS A 33 4.50 21.88 -7.63
CA LYS A 33 4.29 22.01 -6.17
C LYS A 33 2.97 22.67 -5.79
N ALA A 34 2.46 23.61 -6.59
CA ALA A 34 1.16 24.24 -6.30
C ALA A 34 -0.02 23.36 -6.73
N ARG A 35 0.17 22.51 -7.75
CA ARG A 35 -0.83 21.58 -8.29
C ARG A 35 -0.91 20.29 -7.47
N PHE A 36 0.23 19.86 -6.95
CA PHE A 36 0.40 18.79 -5.99
C PHE A 36 1.06 19.44 -4.76
N PRO A 37 0.29 20.17 -3.92
CA PRO A 37 0.82 20.65 -2.65
C PRO A 37 1.46 19.47 -1.92
N GLU A 38 2.44 19.73 -1.07
CA GLU A 38 3.02 18.72 -0.17
C GLU A 38 1.93 18.21 0.79
N SER A 39 0.96 17.43 0.29
CA SER A 39 0.43 16.33 1.06
C SER A 39 1.66 15.48 1.30
N ASN A 40 2.14 15.49 2.54
CA ASN A 40 3.06 14.49 3.06
C ASN A 40 2.75 13.17 2.33
N THR A 41 3.73 12.55 1.66
CA THR A 41 3.55 11.28 0.93
C THR A 41 2.75 10.26 1.75
N GLU A 42 2.89 10.29 3.08
CA GLU A 42 2.11 9.53 4.04
C GLU A 42 0.61 9.82 4.03
N ASP A 43 0.16 11.06 3.83
CA ASP A 43 -1.26 11.42 3.73
C ASP A 43 -1.88 10.86 2.44
N VAL A 44 -1.13 10.87 1.33
CA VAL A 44 -1.56 10.22 0.08
C VAL A 44 -1.65 8.71 0.28
N LEU A 45 -0.65 8.10 0.92
CA LEU A 45 -0.65 6.67 1.23
C LEU A 45 -1.79 6.30 2.19
N LYS A 46 -2.09 7.12 3.21
CA LYS A 46 -3.23 6.95 4.11
C LYS A 46 -4.55 6.95 3.34
N ILE A 47 -4.71 7.88 2.40
CA ILE A 47 -5.91 7.94 1.55
C ILE A 47 -6.00 6.70 0.67
N ILE A 48 -4.92 6.32 -0.02
CA ILE A 48 -4.89 5.10 -0.85
C ILE A 48 -5.27 3.89 -0.02
N ARG A 49 -4.62 3.65 1.12
CA ARG A 49 -4.93 2.53 2.02
C ARG A 49 -6.37 2.57 2.50
N ALA A 50 -6.93 3.73 2.83
CA ALA A 50 -8.32 3.85 3.27
C ALA A 50 -9.33 3.49 2.16
N TYR A 51 -9.06 3.85 0.90
CA TYR A 51 -9.89 3.45 -0.23
C TYR A 51 -9.73 1.96 -0.55
N THR A 52 -8.49 1.51 -0.67
CA THR A 52 -8.15 0.12 -0.95
C THR A 52 -8.65 -0.83 0.14
N LYS A 53 -8.71 -0.39 1.40
CA LYS A 53 -9.38 -1.11 2.51
C LYS A 53 -10.78 -1.54 2.14
N ARG A 54 -11.54 -0.60 1.57
CA ARG A 54 -12.94 -0.82 1.21
C ARG A 54 -13.06 -1.76 0.02
N GLU A 55 -12.09 -1.76 -0.88
CA GLU A 55 -12.03 -2.70 -2.00
C GLU A 55 -11.66 -4.12 -1.55
N LEU A 56 -10.81 -4.25 -0.54
CA LEU A 56 -10.39 -5.52 0.05
C LEU A 56 -11.46 -6.15 0.94
N LYS A 57 -12.31 -5.32 1.56
CA LYS A 57 -13.39 -5.81 2.43
C LYS A 57 -14.34 -6.72 1.66
N GLY A 58 -14.57 -7.91 2.19
CA GLY A 58 -15.41 -8.94 1.58
C GLY A 58 -14.80 -9.68 0.38
N LYS A 59 -13.56 -9.37 -0.05
CA LYS A 59 -12.86 -10.17 -1.08
C LYS A 59 -12.34 -11.51 -0.55
N PHE A 60 -11.96 -11.53 0.72
CA PHE A 60 -11.40 -12.69 1.40
C PHE A 60 -12.32 -13.15 2.52
N SER A 61 -12.34 -14.45 2.78
CA SER A 61 -13.04 -15.01 3.94
C SER A 61 -12.29 -14.71 5.24
N GLN A 62 -12.96 -14.97 6.35
CA GLN A 62 -12.35 -14.86 7.68
C GLN A 62 -11.13 -15.79 7.81
N GLN A 63 -11.23 -17.01 7.28
CA GLN A 63 -10.14 -17.99 7.27
C GLN A 63 -8.96 -17.50 6.44
N GLU A 64 -9.21 -16.91 5.27
CA GLU A 64 -8.16 -16.36 4.40
C GLU A 64 -7.44 -15.17 5.07
N TRP A 65 -8.18 -14.29 5.76
CA TRP A 65 -7.56 -13.22 6.57
C TRP A 65 -6.72 -13.77 7.73
N THR A 66 -7.21 -14.82 8.39
CA THR A 66 -6.49 -15.48 9.48
C THR A 66 -5.21 -16.14 8.97
N PHE A 67 -5.26 -16.78 7.80
CA PHE A 67 -4.10 -17.30 7.09
C PHE A 67 -3.08 -16.20 6.78
N PHE A 68 -3.51 -15.05 6.25
CA PHE A 68 -2.59 -13.94 5.97
C PHE A 68 -1.92 -13.42 7.24
N ALA A 69 -2.68 -13.25 8.32
CA ALA A 69 -2.12 -12.79 9.58
C ALA A 69 -1.06 -13.75 10.12
N ASP A 70 -1.31 -15.06 10.07
CA ASP A 70 -0.38 -16.07 10.57
C ASP A 70 0.86 -16.18 9.66
N SER A 71 0.66 -16.40 8.36
CA SER A 71 1.75 -16.63 7.40
C SER A 71 2.65 -15.43 7.19
N LEU A 72 2.16 -14.20 7.39
CA LEU A 72 2.95 -12.98 7.23
C LEU A 72 3.55 -12.47 8.55
N ASN A 73 3.24 -13.10 9.68
CA ASN A 73 3.79 -12.71 10.96
C ASN A 73 5.32 -12.85 10.97
N GLY A 74 6.03 -11.76 11.24
CA GLY A 74 7.50 -11.74 11.23
C GLY A 74 8.13 -11.76 9.83
N THR A 75 7.34 -11.64 8.76
CA THR A 75 7.87 -11.55 7.39
C THR A 75 8.37 -10.13 7.12
N LEU A 76 9.68 -9.99 6.86
CA LEU A 76 10.26 -8.74 6.40
C LEU A 76 9.94 -8.55 4.92
N THR A 77 9.08 -7.58 4.61
CA THR A 77 8.81 -7.19 3.22
C THR A 77 9.14 -5.71 3.03
N ASP A 78 9.88 -5.39 1.98
CA ASP A 78 10.24 -4.01 1.64
C ASP A 78 9.85 -3.64 0.19
N GLY A 79 9.74 -2.33 -0.05
CA GLY A 79 9.65 -1.74 -1.38
C GLY A 79 8.74 -2.44 -2.38
N MET A 80 9.33 -2.90 -3.49
CA MET A 80 8.62 -3.47 -4.63
C MET A 80 7.98 -4.84 -4.36
N PHE A 81 8.44 -5.58 -3.34
CA PHE A 81 7.85 -6.88 -2.99
C PHE A 81 6.44 -6.72 -2.43
N ARG A 82 6.20 -5.66 -1.65
CA ARG A 82 4.88 -5.35 -1.06
C ARG A 82 3.83 -4.94 -2.09
N CYS A 83 4.24 -4.68 -3.32
CA CYS A 83 3.35 -4.25 -4.41
C CYS A 83 3.20 -5.35 -5.48
N ASN A 84 3.69 -6.57 -5.22
CA ASN A 84 3.77 -7.64 -6.20
C ASN A 84 2.85 -8.81 -5.83
N ALA A 85 1.76 -8.96 -6.60
CA ALA A 85 0.78 -10.02 -6.40
C ALA A 85 1.37 -11.43 -6.61
N GLU A 86 2.29 -11.61 -7.56
CA GLU A 86 2.96 -12.91 -7.76
C GLU A 86 3.86 -13.25 -6.58
N ALA A 87 4.57 -12.27 -6.02
CA ALA A 87 5.39 -12.50 -4.82
C ALA A 87 4.53 -12.95 -3.63
N LEU A 88 3.38 -12.31 -3.41
CA LEU A 88 2.44 -12.73 -2.36
C LEU A 88 1.85 -14.12 -2.66
N ALA A 89 1.57 -14.44 -3.92
CA ALA A 89 1.07 -15.76 -4.30
C ALA A 89 2.11 -16.87 -4.01
N TYR A 90 3.39 -16.64 -4.32
CA TYR A 90 4.46 -17.57 -3.95
C TYR A 90 4.60 -17.70 -2.43
N HIS A 91 4.53 -16.59 -1.69
CA HIS A 91 4.52 -16.64 -0.22
C HIS A 91 3.39 -17.51 0.32
N CYS A 92 2.19 -17.38 -0.25
CA CYS A 92 1.04 -18.18 0.16
C CYS A 92 1.29 -19.68 -0.08
N GLN A 93 1.85 -20.04 -1.24
CA GLN A 93 2.20 -21.43 -1.55
C GLN A 93 3.25 -21.96 -0.57
N ASP A 94 4.34 -21.20 -0.35
CA ASP A 94 5.42 -21.60 0.55
C ASP A 94 4.92 -21.80 1.99
N ALA A 95 4.01 -20.94 2.46
CA ALA A 95 3.43 -21.04 3.80
C ALA A 95 2.57 -22.32 3.99
N GLU A 96 2.00 -22.86 2.90
CA GLU A 96 1.35 -24.18 2.96
C GLU A 96 2.37 -25.30 2.84
N ASP A 97 3.28 -25.22 1.88
CA ASP A 97 4.23 -26.30 1.58
C ASP A 97 5.19 -26.57 2.75
N LEU A 98 5.55 -25.52 3.50
CA LEU A 98 6.53 -25.60 4.60
C LEU A 98 5.88 -25.73 5.97
N ASP A 99 4.78 -25.01 6.20
CA ASP A 99 4.18 -24.87 7.54
C ASP A 99 2.75 -25.42 7.65
N GLY A 100 2.14 -25.84 6.53
CA GLY A 100 0.75 -26.31 6.50
C GLY A 100 -0.26 -25.25 6.92
N THR A 101 0.04 -23.97 6.69
CA THR A 101 -0.73 -22.85 7.23
C THR A 101 -2.14 -22.77 6.65
N ALA A 102 -2.33 -23.09 5.36
CA ALA A 102 -3.66 -23.10 4.75
C ALA A 102 -4.47 -24.28 5.29
N THR A 103 -3.86 -25.45 5.43
CA THR A 103 -4.47 -26.62 6.08
C THR A 103 -4.87 -26.30 7.53
N LYS A 104 -4.03 -25.62 8.30
CA LYS A 104 -4.31 -25.21 9.68
C LYS A 104 -5.57 -24.34 9.81
N TRP A 105 -5.80 -23.46 8.84
CA TRP A 105 -6.91 -22.50 8.87
C TRP A 105 -8.09 -22.86 7.96
N ASP A 106 -8.12 -24.07 7.41
CA ASP A 106 -9.16 -24.55 6.47
C ASP A 106 -9.31 -23.64 5.24
N VAL A 107 -8.17 -23.24 4.66
CA VAL A 107 -8.10 -22.42 3.45
C VAL A 107 -7.78 -23.28 2.25
N ASN A 108 -8.53 -23.09 1.16
CA ASN A 108 -8.19 -23.68 -0.13
C ASN A 108 -7.06 -22.86 -0.78
N ILE A 109 -5.83 -23.37 -0.71
CA ILE A 109 -4.64 -22.62 -1.14
C ILE A 109 -4.67 -22.24 -2.62
N ASP A 110 -5.09 -23.15 -3.50
CA ASP A 110 -5.16 -22.90 -4.95
C ASP A 110 -6.11 -21.72 -5.27
N LYS A 111 -7.31 -21.72 -4.66
CA LYS A 111 -8.28 -20.63 -4.82
C LYS A 111 -7.80 -19.33 -4.20
N LEU A 112 -7.09 -19.40 -3.07
CA LEU A 112 -6.52 -18.21 -2.44
C LEU A 112 -5.47 -17.58 -3.36
N ILE A 113 -4.57 -18.39 -3.93
CA ILE A 113 -3.54 -17.94 -4.87
C ILE A 113 -4.18 -17.31 -6.12
N GLU A 114 -5.22 -17.93 -6.68
CA GLU A 114 -5.97 -17.34 -7.80
C GLU A 114 -6.53 -15.95 -7.44
N LYS A 115 -7.14 -15.80 -6.25
CA LYS A 115 -7.63 -14.49 -5.78
C LYS A 115 -6.50 -13.48 -5.63
N VAL A 116 -5.40 -13.87 -4.99
CA VAL A 116 -4.23 -13.01 -4.76
C VAL A 116 -3.67 -12.45 -6.07
N ARG A 117 -3.58 -13.28 -7.12
CA ARG A 117 -3.10 -12.86 -8.44
C ARG A 117 -3.99 -11.82 -9.13
N THR A 118 -5.25 -11.69 -8.72
CA THR A 118 -6.15 -10.64 -9.25
C THR A 118 -6.00 -9.29 -8.56
N LEU A 119 -5.22 -9.22 -7.48
CA LEU A 119 -5.05 -7.98 -6.72
C LEU A 119 -4.22 -6.95 -7.49
N THR A 120 -4.58 -5.68 -7.32
CA THR A 120 -3.73 -4.57 -7.78
C THR A 120 -2.54 -4.39 -6.84
N ALA A 121 -1.47 -3.74 -7.32
CA ALA A 121 -0.30 -3.41 -6.49
C ALA A 121 -0.68 -2.67 -5.19
N ALA A 122 -1.65 -1.76 -5.26
CA ALA A 122 -2.14 -1.04 -4.07
C ALA A 122 -2.87 -1.98 -3.09
N GLN A 123 -3.65 -2.93 -3.59
CA GLN A 123 -4.33 -3.94 -2.77
C GLN A 123 -3.35 -4.86 -2.05
N VAL A 124 -2.29 -5.30 -2.73
CA VAL A 124 -1.23 -6.09 -2.10
C VAL A 124 -0.55 -5.28 -0.99
N GLU A 125 -0.17 -4.02 -1.26
CA GLU A 125 0.47 -3.15 -0.27
C GLU A 125 -0.41 -2.94 0.97
N THR A 126 -1.69 -2.67 0.74
CA THR A 126 -2.65 -2.43 1.81
C THR A 126 -2.95 -3.69 2.61
N LEU A 127 -2.92 -4.88 1.99
CA LEU A 127 -3.04 -6.17 2.69
C LEU A 127 -1.89 -6.36 3.67
N TYR A 128 -0.63 -6.19 3.22
CA TYR A 128 0.53 -6.25 4.11
C TYR A 128 0.39 -5.24 5.26
N TRP A 129 -0.05 -4.02 4.95
CA TRP A 129 -0.24 -2.98 5.96
C TRP A 129 -1.28 -3.37 7.03
N PHE A 130 -2.40 -4.03 6.68
CA PHE A 130 -3.36 -4.50 7.69
C PHE A 130 -2.81 -5.55 8.62
N VAL A 131 -2.06 -6.50 8.06
CA VAL A 131 -1.47 -7.56 8.87
C VAL A 131 -0.46 -6.97 9.84
N GLU A 132 0.36 -6.03 9.38
CA GLU A 132 1.27 -5.28 10.25
C GLU A 132 0.54 -4.46 11.30
N GLU A 133 -0.52 -3.73 10.92
CA GLU A 133 -1.33 -2.94 11.87
C GLU A 133 -1.89 -3.86 12.97
N PHE A 134 -2.39 -5.04 12.60
CA PHE A 134 -2.86 -6.05 13.54
C PHE A 134 -1.75 -6.50 14.51
N TRP A 135 -0.58 -6.89 14.00
CA TRP A 135 0.54 -7.34 14.83
C TRP A 135 1.21 -6.23 15.65
N ASN A 136 1.03 -4.96 15.26
CA ASN A 136 1.52 -3.80 15.99
C ASN A 136 0.55 -3.30 17.07
N THR A 137 -0.67 -3.85 17.14
CA THR A 137 -1.58 -3.56 18.27
C THR A 137 -1.07 -4.18 19.57
N GLU A 138 -1.39 -3.54 20.70
CA GLU A 138 -1.02 -4.08 22.02
C GLU A 138 -1.58 -5.49 22.21
N GLN A 139 -0.76 -6.39 22.78
CA GLN A 139 -1.12 -7.80 22.91
C GLN A 139 -2.42 -8.03 23.70
N GLU A 140 -2.70 -7.18 24.68
CA GLU A 140 -3.89 -7.26 25.55
C GLU A 140 -5.21 -7.02 24.82
N VAL A 141 -5.19 -6.29 23.70
CA VAL A 141 -6.37 -5.98 22.87
C VAL A 141 -6.39 -6.75 21.55
N ARG A 142 -5.32 -7.48 21.24
CA ARG A 142 -5.16 -8.21 19.99
C ARG A 142 -6.10 -9.41 19.95
N ASN A 143 -7.05 -9.38 19.02
CA ASN A 143 -7.98 -10.48 18.78
C ASN A 143 -8.08 -10.77 17.28
N LEU A 144 -7.45 -11.88 16.87
CA LEU A 144 -7.35 -12.29 15.47
C LEU A 144 -8.71 -12.57 14.84
N GLU A 145 -9.58 -13.27 15.56
CA GLU A 145 -10.91 -13.66 15.09
C GLU A 145 -11.79 -12.42 14.83
N LYS A 146 -11.80 -11.48 15.78
CA LYS A 146 -12.52 -10.21 15.66
C LYS A 146 -11.99 -9.38 14.49
N TRP A 147 -10.67 -9.24 14.39
CA TRP A 147 -10.03 -8.48 13.29
C TRP A 147 -10.39 -9.08 11.93
N ALA A 148 -10.28 -10.40 11.77
CA ALA A 148 -10.62 -11.08 10.52
C ALA A 148 -12.12 -10.93 10.18
N THR A 149 -13.00 -10.99 11.20
CA THR A 149 -14.45 -10.79 11.03
C THR A 149 -14.80 -9.39 10.54
N GLU A 150 -14.09 -8.35 11.00
CA GLU A 150 -14.34 -6.96 10.60
C GLU A 150 -13.95 -6.68 9.13
N LEU A 151 -13.13 -7.54 8.53
CA LEU A 151 -12.64 -7.43 7.15
C LEU A 151 -13.45 -8.24 6.12
N VAL A 152 -14.39 -9.06 6.59
CA VAL A 152 -15.43 -9.70 5.74
C VAL A 152 -16.59 -8.74 5.55
#